data_AF-A0A2S5LIX2-F1
#
_entry.id   AF-A0A2S5LIX2-F1
#
_cell.length_a   1.000
_cell.length_b   1.000
_cell.length_c   1.000
_cell.angle_alpha   90.00
_cell.angle_beta   90.00
_cell.angle_gamma   90.00
#
_symmetry.space_group_name_H-M   'P 1'
#
loop_
_entity.id
_entity.type
_entity.pdbx_description
1 polymer ?
#
loop_
_entity_poly.entity_id
_entity_poly.type
_entity_poly.pdbx_seq_one_letter_code
_entity_poly.pdbx_strand_id
1 'polypeptide(L)' 'MSNLNLSNINATAREPGLKVTEAAVGIMQLDNGMVLLGERPVGKPWEGYWEFP' A
#
# COMPACT_ATOMS: atom_id res chain seq x y z
N MET A 1 -4.34 -10.57 32.48
CA MET A 1 -4.85 -9.64 31.45
C MET A 1 -4.19 -8.29 31.70
N SER A 2 -3.21 -7.90 30.89
CA SER A 2 -2.54 -6.60 31.02
C SER A 2 -3.36 -5.53 30.30
N ASN A 3 -3.81 -4.51 31.03
CA ASN A 3 -4.49 -3.37 30.46
C ASN A 3 -3.51 -2.62 29.55
N LEU A 4 -3.79 -2.58 28.25
CA LEU A 4 -3.13 -1.68 27.31
C LEU A 4 -3.46 -0.25 27.72
N ASN A 5 -2.44 0.52 28.10
CA ASN A 5 -2.60 1.93 28.43
C ASN A 5 -2.78 2.73 27.13
N LEU A 6 -4.04 3.12 26.85
CA LEU A 6 -4.46 3.86 25.66
C LEU A 6 -4.11 5.35 25.71
N SER A 7 -3.37 5.83 26.72
CA SER A 7 -2.97 7.24 26.80
C SER A 7 -1.85 7.64 25.81
N ASN A 8 -1.22 6.68 25.13
CA ASN A 8 -0.05 6.91 24.27
C ASN A 8 -0.36 6.96 22.76
N ILE A 9 -1.62 6.88 22.35
CA ILE A 9 -2.00 7.08 20.96
C ILE A 9 -2.09 8.57 20.64
N ASN A 10 -0.93 9.23 20.60
CA ASN A 10 -0.76 10.46 19.84
C ASN A 10 -0.89 10.10 18.35
N ALA A 11 -2.12 10.09 17.83
CA ALA A 11 -2.46 9.77 16.45
C ALA A 11 -1.89 10.75 15.40
N THR A 12 -0.96 11.64 15.78
CA THR A 12 -0.42 12.72 14.95
C THR A 12 1.10 12.86 14.97
N ALA A 13 1.84 12.03 15.72
CA ALA A 13 3.30 12.01 15.62
C ALA A 13 3.71 10.98 14.56
N ARG A 14 4.04 11.44 13.33
CA ARG A 14 4.80 10.60 12.38
C ARG A 14 6.06 10.13 13.10
N GLU A 15 6.23 8.83 13.30
CA GLU A 15 7.47 8.23 13.77
C GLU A 15 8.64 8.80 12.94
N PRO A 16 9.63 9.46 13.58
CA PRO A 16 10.78 10.02 12.86
C PRO A 16 11.51 8.89 12.12
N GLY A 17 11.36 8.84 10.79
CA GLY A 17 12.00 7.82 9.95
C GLY A 17 11.05 7.10 8.97
N LEU A 18 9.73 7.27 9.09
CA LEU A 18 8.81 6.78 8.06
C LEU A 18 8.92 7.65 6.80
N LYS A 19 9.51 7.08 5.74
CA LYS A 19 9.58 7.73 4.43
C LYS A 19 8.25 7.60 3.71
N VAL A 20 7.68 8.74 3.32
CA VAL A 20 6.49 8.79 2.48
C VAL A 20 6.88 8.51 1.04
N THR A 21 6.14 7.61 0.41
CA THR A 21 6.21 7.38 -1.04
C THR A 21 4.88 7.81 -1.63
N GLU A 22 4.91 8.89 -2.41
CA GLU A 22 3.75 9.32 -3.20
C GLU A 22 3.63 8.43 -4.43
N ALA A 23 2.44 7.90 -4.68
CA ALA A 23 2.16 7.04 -5.83
C ALA A 23 0.81 7.44 -6.47
N ALA A 24 0.73 7.33 -7.78
CA ALA A 24 -0.51 7.45 -8.54
C ALA A 24 -0.80 6.09 -9.18
N VAL A 25 -2.08 5.74 -9.29
CA VAL A 25 -2.52 4.46 -9.83
C VAL A 25 -3.68 4.71 -10.81
N GLY A 26 -3.63 4.05 -11.95
CA GLY A 26 -4.68 4.02 -12.95
C GLY A 26 -5.43 2.69 -12.93
N ILE A 27 -6.77 2.75 -12.91
CA ILE A 27 -7.62 1.58 -13.05
C ILE A 27 -8.31 1.64 -14.40
N MET A 28 -7.94 0.73 -15.29
CA MET A 28 -8.60 0.53 -16.57
C MET A 28 -9.53 -0.66 -16.47
N GLN A 29 -10.83 -0.43 -16.64
CA GLN A 29 -11.88 -1.44 -16.59
C GLN A 29 -12.55 -1.58 -17.95
N LEU A 30 -12.74 -2.82 -18.39
CA LEU A 30 -13.52 -3.16 -19.58
C LEU A 30 -15.01 -3.29 -19.20
N ASP A 31 -15.91 -3.16 -20.17
CA ASP A 31 -17.36 -3.20 -19.95
C ASP A 31 -17.86 -4.47 -19.25
N ASN A 32 -17.13 -5.59 -19.37
CA ASN A 32 -17.43 -6.86 -18.73
C ASN A 32 -16.88 -6.99 -17.30
N GLY A 33 -16.30 -5.91 -16.76
CA GLY A 33 -15.78 -5.84 -15.40
C GLY A 33 -14.33 -6.28 -15.23
N MET A 34 -13.67 -6.81 -16.28
CA MET A 34 -12.25 -7.13 -16.21
C MET A 34 -11.40 -5.87 -16.08
N VAL A 35 -10.26 -5.99 -15.41
CA VAL A 35 -9.34 -4.87 -15.17
C VAL A 35 -7.94 -5.19 -15.68
N LEU A 36 -7.22 -4.16 -16.11
CA LEU A 36 -5.81 -4.28 -16.47
C LEU A 36 -4.95 -4.40 -15.21
N LEU A 37 -4.14 -5.44 -15.15
CA LEU A 37 -3.11 -5.65 -14.13
C LEU A 37 -1.76 -5.92 -14.80
N GLY A 38 -0.68 -5.47 -14.17
CA GLY A 38 0.69 -5.81 -14.54
C GLY A 38 1.33 -6.74 -13.52
N GLU A 39 2.15 -7.69 -13.98
CA GLU A 39 2.97 -8.52 -13.09
C GLU A 39 4.27 -7.76 -12.74
N ARG A 40 4.60 -7.70 -11.45
CA ARG A 40 5.81 -7.02 -10.99
C ARG A 40 7.07 -7.79 -11.39
N PRO A 41 8.03 -7.15 -12.10
CA PRO A 41 9.24 -7.83 -12.58
C PRO A 41 10.16 -8.36 -11.46
N VAL A 42 11.02 -9.29 -11.86
CA VAL A 42 12.07 -9.88 -11.01
C VAL A 42 12.99 -8.82 -10.42
N GLY A 43 13.34 -8.97 -9.15
CA GLY A 43 14.24 -8.08 -8.41
C GLY A 43 13.61 -6.76 -7.95
N LYS A 44 12.30 -6.56 -8.15
CA LYS A 44 11.55 -5.44 -7.57
C LYS A 44 10.94 -5.86 -6.22
N PRO A 45 10.70 -4.91 -5.29
CA PRO A 45 9.90 -5.20 -4.10
C PRO A 45 8.57 -5.85 -4.51
N TRP A 46 8.11 -6.91 -3.81
CA TRP A 46 6.89 -7.66 -4.17
C TRP A 46 6.91 -8.23 -5.59
N GLU A 47 8.05 -8.77 -6.01
CA GLU A 47 8.19 -9.53 -7.26
C GLU A 47 7.08 -10.57 -7.45
N GLY A 48 6.57 -10.69 -8.67
CA GLY A 48 5.51 -11.64 -9.05
C GLY A 48 4.11 -11.25 -8.57
N TYR A 49 3.94 -10.11 -7.89
CA TYR A 49 2.63 -9.62 -7.51
C TYR A 49 1.95 -8.95 -8.70
N TRP A 50 0.62 -9.03 -8.73
CA TRP A 50 -0.19 -8.20 -9.62
C TRP A 50 -0.35 -6.80 -9.03
N GLU A 51 -0.22 -5.78 -9.88
CA GLU A 51 -0.46 -4.38 -9.54
C GLU A 51 -1.36 -3.69 -10.57
N PHE A 52 -2.08 -2.68 -10.11
CA PHE A 52 -2.66 -1.70 -11.04
C PHE A 52 -1.54 -0.78 -11.55
N PRO A 53 -1.55 -0.43 -12.84
CA PRO A 53 -0.59 0.50 -13.41
C PRO A 53 -0.50 1.84 -12.68
#